data_AF-A0A034VGW1-F1
#
_entry.id   AF-A0A034VGW1-F1
#
_cell.length_a   1.000
_cell.length_b   1.000
_cell.length_c   1.000
_cell.angle_alpha   90.00
_cell.angle_beta   90.00
_cell.angle_gamma   90.00
#
_symmetry.space_group_name_H-M   'P 1'
#
loop_
_entity.id
_entity.type
_entity.pdbx_description
1 polymer ?
#
loop_
_entity_poly.entity_id
_entity_poly.type
_entity_poly.pdbx_seq_one_letter_code
_entity_poly.pdbx_strand_id
1 'polypeptide(L)'
;QMLHLCSSLINNTVSAQVKESCFVELRSPIDPLISITTNMMVLPKLTGNLPTCHISALTRQAFPDLTLADKRFFVNEPVDVILGGDVYPQIMLDGIRKNVLGSLLAQETVFGWIVTGRANTIKPTNTCVSY
;
A
#
# COMPACT_ATOMS: atom_id res chain seq x y z
N GLN A 1 2.06 1.55 2.73
CA GLN A 1 1.03 2.11 1.83
C GLN A 1 -0.08 2.72 2.70
N MET A 2 -0.68 3.84 2.29
CA MET A 2 -1.21 4.90 3.18
C MET A 2 -2.75 4.93 3.33
N LEU A 3 -3.18 5.25 4.56
CA LEU A 3 -4.42 5.89 5.07
C LEU A 3 -5.80 5.29 4.69
N HIS A 4 -6.32 4.49 5.61
CA HIS A 4 -7.64 4.80 6.17
C HIS A 4 -7.46 5.30 7.61
N LEU A 5 -7.86 6.56 7.83
CA LEU A 5 -8.24 7.08 9.13
C LEU A 5 -9.28 6.11 9.68
N CYS A 6 -8.99 5.37 10.75
CA CYS A 6 -10.05 4.69 11.49
C CYS A 6 -10.76 5.77 12.31
N SER A 7 -11.56 6.61 11.64
CA SER A 7 -12.54 7.45 12.33
C SER A 7 -13.53 6.48 12.94
N SER A 8 -13.48 6.37 14.26
CA SER A 8 -14.44 5.72 15.15
C SER A 8 -15.78 5.44 14.45
N LEU A 9 -16.00 4.19 14.03
CA LEU A 9 -17.34 3.73 13.71
C LEU A 9 -18.02 3.44 15.04
N ILE A 10 -18.96 4.31 15.36
CA ILE A 10 -20.05 4.09 16.31
C ILE A 10 -20.84 2.88 15.80
N ASN A 11 -20.40 1.69 16.16
CA ASN A 11 -21.17 0.46 16.24
C ASN A 11 -20.30 -0.54 17.00
N ASN A 12 -20.87 -1.27 17.96
CA ASN A 12 -20.22 -2.27 18.83
C ASN A 12 -19.64 -3.50 18.10
N THR A 13 -19.14 -3.33 16.88
CA THR A 13 -18.36 -4.30 16.12
C THR A 13 -16.89 -3.95 16.28
N VAL A 14 -16.20 -4.66 17.17
CA VAL A 14 -14.74 -4.69 17.20
C VAL A 14 -14.29 -5.29 15.88
N SER A 15 -13.86 -4.46 14.92
CA SER A 15 -13.52 -4.90 13.57
C SER A 15 -12.19 -5.68 13.53
N ALA A 16 -11.32 -5.51 14.53
CA ALA A 16 -10.16 -6.35 14.74
C ALA A 16 -9.68 -6.29 16.20
N GLN A 17 -9.24 -7.43 16.74
CA GLN A 17 -8.58 -7.48 18.06
C GLN A 17 -7.08 -7.39 17.89
N VAL A 18 -6.47 -6.46 18.62
CA VAL A 18 -5.02 -6.29 18.69
C VAL A 18 -4.47 -7.41 19.56
N LYS A 19 -3.54 -8.20 19.02
CA LYS A 19 -2.88 -9.25 19.78
C LYS A 19 -1.74 -8.68 20.61
N GLU A 20 -0.97 -7.77 20.03
CA GLU A 20 0.23 -7.20 20.63
C GLU A 20 0.59 -5.87 19.95
N SER A 21 1.48 -5.10 20.56
CA SER A 21 2.14 -3.95 19.95
C SER A 21 3.66 -4.09 20.07
N CYS A 22 4.40 -3.77 19.02
CA CYS A 22 5.85 -3.81 19.02
C CYS A 22 6.46 -2.53 18.41
N PHE A 23 7.67 -2.18 18.83
CA PHE A 23 8.46 -1.16 18.16
C PHE A 23 9.27 -1.79 17.04
N VAL A 24 9.14 -1.24 15.83
CA VAL A 24 9.80 -1.74 14.63
C VAL A 24 10.57 -0.63 13.96
N GLU A 25 11.75 -0.99 13.44
CA GLU A 25 12.57 -0.15 12.59
C GLU A 25 12.35 -0.54 11.12
N LEU A 26 11.76 0.36 10.33
CA LEU A 26 11.58 0.20 8.89
C LEU A 26 12.75 0.85 8.16
N ARG A 27 13.48 0.06 7.37
CA ARG A 27 14.60 0.55 6.57
C ARG A 27 14.22 0.62 5.10
N SER A 28 14.69 1.67 4.43
CA SER A 28 14.52 1.77 2.99
C SER A 28 15.39 0.72 2.26
N PRO A 29 14.82 0.01 1.26
CA PRO A 29 15.60 -0.82 0.35
C PRO A 29 16.31 -0.01 -0.75
N ILE A 30 16.05 1.31 -0.83
CA ILE A 30 16.58 2.22 -1.86
C ILE A 30 17.74 3.05 -1.30
N ASP A 31 17.56 3.60 -0.10
CA ASP A 31 18.55 4.43 0.59
C ASP A 31 18.86 3.85 1.98
N PRO A 32 20.06 3.27 2.20
CA PRO A 32 20.42 2.66 3.47
C PRO A 32 20.52 3.65 4.64
N LEU A 33 20.55 4.96 4.38
CA LEU A 33 20.57 5.99 5.41
C LEU A 33 19.19 6.30 5.97
N ILE A 34 18.12 5.86 5.29
CA ILE A 34 16.75 6.11 5.73
C ILE A 34 16.24 4.96 6.59
N SER A 35 15.90 5.31 7.83
CA SER A 35 15.28 4.42 8.80
C SER A 35 14.19 5.15 9.58
N ILE A 36 13.06 4.48 9.79
CA ILE A 36 11.88 5.02 10.48
C ILE A 36 11.51 4.07 11.60
N THR A 37 11.44 4.59 12.83
CA THR A 37 10.96 3.83 13.99
C THR A 37 9.51 4.16 14.25
N THR A 38 8.66 3.14 14.36
CA THR A 38 7.24 3.33 14.71
C THR A 38 6.73 2.19 15.61
N ASN A 39 5.64 2.44 16.31
CA ASN A 39 4.89 1.41 17.02
C ASN A 39 3.92 0.73 16.05
N MET A 40 4.06 -0.58 15.88
CA MET A 40 3.16 -1.40 15.05
C MET A 40 2.25 -2.25 15.91
N MET A 41 1.03 -2.45 15.41
CA MET A 41 0.02 -3.29 16.02
C MET A 41 -0.01 -4.64 15.31
N VAL A 42 0.12 -5.72 16.08
CA VAL A 42 0.07 -7.09 15.56
C VAL A 42 -1.37 -7.57 15.63
N LEU A 43 -1.94 -7.87 14.47
CA LEU A 43 -3.30 -8.39 14.34
C LEU A 43 -3.25 -9.86 13.91
N PRO A 44 -4.19 -10.73 14.38
CA PRO A 44 -4.28 -12.11 13.92
C PRO A 44 -4.53 -12.23 12.41
N LYS A 45 -5.20 -11.22 11.82
CA LYS A 45 -5.46 -11.10 10.40
C LYS A 45 -5.55 -9.63 10.01
N LEU A 46 -4.70 -9.20 9.09
CA LEU A 46 -4.67 -7.82 8.57
C LEU A 46 -5.67 -7.62 7.44
N THR A 47 -5.54 -8.42 6.37
CA THR A 47 -6.40 -8.31 5.18
C THR A 47 -6.80 -9.68 4.66
N GLY A 48 -7.76 -9.72 3.74
CA GLY A 48 -7.86 -10.83 2.78
C GLY A 48 -6.77 -10.71 1.70
N ASN A 49 -6.77 -11.62 0.74
CA ASN A 49 -5.85 -11.52 -0.39
C ASN A 49 -6.20 -10.33 -1.28
N LEU A 50 -5.18 -9.57 -1.65
CA LEU A 50 -5.25 -8.39 -2.49
C LEU A 50 -4.24 -8.55 -3.64
N PRO A 51 -4.53 -8.03 -4.85
CA PRO A 51 -5.76 -7.36 -5.25
C PRO A 51 -6.95 -8.32 -5.31
N THR A 52 -8.17 -7.82 -5.04
CA THR A 52 -9.40 -8.65 -5.11
C THR A 52 -9.81 -9.01 -6.54
N CYS A 53 -9.15 -8.42 -7.53
CA CYS A 53 -9.33 -8.68 -8.95
C CYS A 53 -7.99 -9.01 -9.60
N HIS A 54 -8.02 -9.67 -10.75
CA HIS A 54 -6.80 -9.93 -11.51
C HIS A 54 -6.26 -8.63 -12.13
N ILE A 55 -5.03 -8.27 -11.75
CA ILE A 55 -4.25 -7.22 -12.40
C ILE A 55 -3.30 -7.90 -13.40
N SER A 56 -3.34 -7.49 -14.66
CA SER A 56 -2.44 -8.04 -15.68
C SER A 56 -0.98 -7.79 -15.30
N ALA A 57 -0.13 -8.80 -15.40
CA ALA A 57 1.32 -8.63 -15.24
C ALA A 57 1.91 -7.63 -16.26
N LEU A 58 1.25 -7.41 -17.41
CA LEU A 58 1.62 -6.37 -18.37
C LEU A 58 1.55 -4.96 -17.78
N THR A 59 0.73 -4.75 -16.74
CA THR A 59 0.66 -3.49 -15.99
C THR A 59 2.04 -3.14 -15.40
N ARG A 60 2.84 -4.14 -15.00
CA ARG A 60 4.22 -3.92 -14.57
C ARG A 60 5.11 -3.37 -15.68
N GLN A 61 4.90 -3.82 -16.92
CA GLN A 61 5.67 -3.34 -18.08
C GLN A 61 5.39 -1.86 -18.39
N ALA A 62 4.32 -1.28 -17.84
CA ALA A 62 4.03 0.15 -17.96
C ALA A 62 4.89 1.05 -17.07
N PHE A 63 5.65 0.46 -16.14
CA PHE A 63 6.52 1.18 -15.22
C PHE A 63 7.97 0.68 -15.33
N PRO A 64 8.57 0.60 -16.53
CA PRO A 64 9.91 0.01 -16.69
C PRO A 64 10.98 0.81 -15.95
N ASP A 65 10.77 2.13 -15.82
CA ASP A 65 11.72 3.06 -15.22
C ASP A 65 11.44 3.34 -13.73
N LEU A 66 10.43 2.67 -13.13
CA LEU A 66 10.12 2.85 -11.72
C LEU A 66 10.60 1.65 -10.90
N THR A 67 11.37 1.95 -9.86
CA THR A 67 11.64 0.97 -8.82
C THR A 67 10.45 0.94 -7.88
N LEU A 68 9.51 0.03 -8.13
CA LEU A 68 8.29 -0.13 -7.33
C LEU A 68 8.61 -0.62 -5.91
N ALA A 69 7.92 -0.06 -4.92
CA ALA A 69 8.03 -0.47 -3.52
C ALA A 69 7.57 -1.92 -3.31
N ASP A 70 6.52 -2.34 -4.05
CA ASP A 70 6.08 -3.73 -4.11
C ASP A 70 6.13 -4.21 -5.57
N LYS A 71 7.03 -5.17 -5.84
CA LYS A 71 7.23 -5.78 -7.17
C LYS A 71 6.16 -6.82 -7.51
N ARG A 72 5.34 -7.21 -6.53
CA ARG A 72 4.33 -8.26 -6.60
C ARG A 72 2.91 -7.72 -6.36
N PHE A 73 2.71 -6.39 -6.43
CA PHE A 73 1.40 -5.72 -6.22
C PHE A 73 0.22 -6.26 -7.05
N PHE A 74 0.48 -7.01 -8.13
CA PHE A 74 -0.51 -7.65 -8.99
C PHE A 74 -0.85 -9.09 -8.60
N VAL A 75 -0.10 -9.68 -7.67
CA VAL A 75 -0.29 -11.05 -7.16
C VAL A 75 -1.35 -11.01 -6.07
N ASN A 76 -2.35 -11.89 -6.14
CA ASN A 76 -3.39 -12.03 -5.12
C ASN A 76 -2.80 -12.67 -3.85
N GLU A 77 -2.36 -11.85 -2.90
CA GLU A 77 -1.77 -12.30 -1.63
C GLU A 77 -2.15 -11.38 -0.46
N PRO A 78 -2.08 -11.87 0.80
CA PRO A 78 -2.31 -11.02 1.97
C PRO A 78 -1.27 -9.90 2.07
N VAL A 79 -1.67 -8.78 2.68
CA VAL A 79 -0.76 -7.68 3.01
C VAL A 79 -0.10 -7.96 4.36
N ASP A 80 1.23 -7.90 4.39
CA ASP A 80 2.01 -8.15 5.61
C ASP A 80 2.00 -6.95 6.58
N VAL A 81 1.96 -5.73 6.05
CA VAL A 81 2.11 -4.50 6.83
C VAL A 81 1.21 -3.38 6.30
N ILE A 82 0.42 -2.78 7.19
CA ILE A 82 -0.30 -1.53 6.95
C ILE A 82 0.41 -0.43 7.71
N LEU A 83 0.76 0.67 7.02
CA LEU A 83 1.41 1.81 7.63
C LEU A 83 0.38 2.87 8.01
N GLY A 84 0.44 3.31 9.26
CA GLY A 84 -0.44 4.36 9.79
C GLY A 84 -0.11 5.75 9.23
N GLY A 85 -1.01 6.70 9.51
CA GLY A 85 -0.84 8.11 9.12
C GLY A 85 0.31 8.82 9.85
N ASP A 86 0.76 8.29 10.98
CA ASP A 86 1.93 8.73 11.74
C ASP A 86 3.25 8.53 10.97
N VAL A 87 3.32 7.48 10.15
CA VAL A 87 4.49 7.16 9.30
C VAL A 87 4.42 7.90 7.96
N TYR A 88 3.21 8.22 7.49
CA TYR A 88 2.98 8.84 6.18
C TYR A 88 3.90 10.04 5.84
N PRO A 89 4.00 11.09 6.68
CA PRO A 89 4.81 12.27 6.34
C PRO A 89 6.32 11.98 6.29
N GLN A 90 6.76 10.86 6.87
CA GLN A 90 8.18 10.47 6.90
C GLN A 90 8.58 9.65 5.66
N ILE A 91 7.62 9.02 4.98
CA ILE A 91 7.90 8.11 3.88
C ILE A 91 7.67 8.73 2.51
N MET A 92 6.88 9.79 2.40
CA MET A 92 6.57 10.41 1.12
C MET A 92 7.71 11.32 0.63
N LEU A 93 8.00 11.24 -0.66
CA LEU A 93 8.98 12.08 -1.34
C LEU A 93 8.29 12.99 -2.38
N ASP A 94 9.03 13.94 -2.95
CA ASP A 94 8.46 14.94 -3.86
C ASP A 94 8.09 14.37 -5.25
N GLY A 95 8.57 13.17 -5.59
CA GLY A 95 8.33 12.55 -6.89
C GLY A 95 6.87 12.16 -7.11
N ILE A 96 6.20 12.80 -8.09
CA ILE A 96 4.81 12.48 -8.49
C ILE A 96 4.72 12.34 -10.01
N ARG A 97 4.14 11.24 -10.49
CA ARG A 97 3.78 11.06 -11.90
C ARG A 97 2.28 10.83 -12.02
N LYS A 98 1.59 11.74 -12.69
CA LYS A 98 0.13 11.67 -12.91
C LYS A 98 -0.17 10.99 -14.23
N ASN A 99 -1.39 10.47 -14.36
CA ASN A 99 -1.93 9.86 -15.59
C ASN A 99 -1.08 8.70 -16.11
N VAL A 100 -0.40 7.97 -15.22
CA VAL A 100 0.28 6.74 -15.63
C VAL A 100 -0.79 5.71 -15.96
N LEU A 101 -0.67 5.04 -17.11
CA LEU A 101 -1.73 4.19 -17.64
C LEU A 101 -3.11 4.89 -17.72
N GLY A 102 -3.12 6.19 -17.99
CA GLY A 102 -4.31 7.00 -18.25
C GLY A 102 -5.00 7.55 -17.00
N SER A 103 -5.04 6.81 -15.89
CA SER A 103 -5.77 7.22 -14.67
C SER A 103 -4.99 7.06 -13.36
N LEU A 104 -3.84 6.41 -13.38
CA LEU A 104 -3.09 6.10 -12.16
C LEU A 104 -2.12 7.23 -11.80
N LEU A 105 -1.82 7.31 -10.50
CA LEU A 105 -0.82 8.19 -9.92
C LEU A 105 0.31 7.33 -9.36
N ALA A 106 1.53 7.55 -9.83
CA ALA A 106 2.71 7.03 -9.19
C ALA A 106 3.28 8.08 -8.23
N GLN A 107 3.53 7.68 -6.99
CA GLN A 107 4.07 8.51 -5.93
C GLN A 107 5.38 7.88 -5.45
N GLU A 108 6.42 8.69 -5.39
CA GLU A 108 7.70 8.28 -4.86
C GLU A 108 7.65 8.26 -3.33
N THR A 109 8.22 7.21 -2.76
CA THR A 109 8.38 7.04 -1.31
C THR A 109 9.79 6.58 -1.03
N VAL A 110 10.21 6.68 0.23
CA VAL A 110 11.49 6.14 0.69
C VAL A 110 11.62 4.63 0.41
N PHE A 111 10.52 3.90 0.28
CA PHE A 111 10.53 2.46 -0.02
C PHE A 111 10.53 2.12 -1.52
N GLY A 112 10.46 3.14 -2.39
CA GLY A 112 10.24 3.00 -3.82
C GLY A 112 8.91 3.61 -4.27
N TRP A 113 8.60 3.51 -5.56
CA TRP A 113 7.39 4.08 -6.14
C TRP A 113 6.17 3.22 -5.80
N ILE A 114 5.10 3.86 -5.31
CA ILE A 114 3.78 3.26 -5.15
C ILE A 114 2.86 3.74 -6.28
N VAL A 115 1.91 2.91 -6.67
CA VAL A 115 0.93 3.24 -7.72
C VAL A 115 -0.45 3.20 -7.11
N THR A 116 -1.18 4.31 -7.20
CA THR A 116 -2.52 4.44 -6.66
C THR A 116 -3.48 4.89 -7.76
N GLY A 117 -4.75 4.52 -7.63
CA GLY A 117 -5.78 4.92 -8.58
C GLY A 117 -6.73 3.78 -8.91
N ARG A 118 -7.69 4.08 -9.79
CA ARG A 118 -8.70 3.11 -10.18
C ARG A 118 -8.14 2.22 -11.29
N ALA A 119 -7.93 0.95 -10.98
CA ALA A 119 -7.59 -0.04 -11.99
C ALA A 119 -8.75 -0.19 -12.97
N ASN A 120 -8.50 0.05 -14.26
CA ASN A 120 -9.48 -0.18 -15.32
C ASN A 120 -9.65 -1.69 -15.51
N THR A 121 -10.64 -2.29 -14.86
CA THR A 121 -10.97 -3.70 -15.07
C THR A 121 -11.72 -3.87 -16.38
N ILE A 122 -11.40 -4.93 -17.13
CA ILE A 122 -12.08 -5.31 -18.39
C ILE A 122 -13.58 -5.62 -18.15
N LYS A 123 -14.01 -5.74 -16.88
CA LYS A 123 -15.42 -5.90 -16.49
C LYS A 123 -15.87 -4.76 -15.56
N PRO A 124 -16.95 -4.03 -15.88
CA PRO A 124 -17.41 -2.86 -15.11
C PRO A 124 -18.14 -3.21 -13.79
N THR A 125 -18.29 -4.48 -13.42
CA THR A 125 -19.17 -4.89 -12.32
C THR A 125 -18.52 -5.10 -10.95
N ASN A 126 -17.19 -5.14 -10.83
CA ASN A 126 -16.54 -5.24 -9.52
C ASN A 126 -15.45 -4.15 -9.40
N THR A 127 -15.60 -3.23 -8.45
CA THR A 127 -14.52 -2.33 -8.04
C THR A 127 -13.33 -3.15 -7.60
N CYS A 128 -12.26 -3.15 -8.40
CA CYS A 128 -10.99 -3.76 -8.00
C CYS A 128 -10.44 -2.97 -6.81
N VAL A 129 -10.21 -3.66 -5.70
CA VAL A 129 -9.52 -3.09 -4.55
C VAL A 129 -8.07 -3.58 -4.63
N SER A 130 -7.18 -2.63 -4.91
CA SER A 130 -5.74 -2.77 -4.91
C SER A 130 -5.18 -1.52 -4.24
N TYR A 131 -4.24 -1.68 -3.30
CA TYR A 131 -3.64 -0.58 -2.55
C TYR A 131 -2.27 -0.20 -3.10
#